data_AF-A0A1J5QCW4-F1
#
_entry.id   AF-A0A1J5QCW4-F1
#
_cell.length_a   1.000
_cell.length_b   1.000
_cell.length_c   1.000
_cell.angle_alpha   90.00
_cell.angle_beta   90.00
_cell.angle_gamma   90.00
#
_symmetry.space_group_name_H-M   'P 1'
#
loop_
_entity.id
_entity.type
_entity.pdbx_description
1 polymer ?
#
loop_
_entity_poly.entity_id
_entity_poly.type
_entity_poly.pdbx_seq_one_letter_code
_entity_poly.pdbx_strand_id
1 'polypeptide(L)'
;MTGRIVLAPAVLASCQLISAVAPAQDVPGIEICTVEKTMERRTSCLQSNVDFLQKTIGRLAADQAQKLDAANRQIEGLKATVVSLQKMAEDLQAAQRKMAEDLKKKADALPAKDGAAAAKEGGK
;
A
#
# COMPACT_ATOMS: atom_id res chain seq x y z
N MET A 1 -26.96 -7.68 -18.49
CA MET A 1 -26.18 -6.44 -18.69
C MET A 1 -25.08 -6.39 -17.64
N THR A 2 -23.89 -6.93 -17.95
CA THR A 2 -22.72 -6.91 -17.06
C THR A 2 -21.65 -6.09 -17.76
N GLY A 3 -21.67 -4.79 -17.46
CA GLY A 3 -20.74 -3.80 -17.97
C GLY A 3 -19.34 -4.02 -17.38
N ARG A 4 -18.37 -4.04 -18.29
CA ARG A 4 -16.94 -4.19 -18.03
C ARG A 4 -16.41 -3.09 -17.09
N ILE A 5 -15.91 -3.46 -15.92
CA ILE A 5 -15.01 -2.62 -15.13
C ILE A 5 -13.59 -2.99 -15.54
N VAL A 6 -13.13 -2.38 -16.64
CA VAL A 6 -11.72 -2.34 -17.02
C VAL A 6 -11.32 -0.88 -17.02
N LEU A 7 -11.15 -0.30 -15.84
CA LEU A 7 -10.66 1.07 -15.70
C LEU A 7 -9.85 1.22 -14.42
N ALA A 8 -8.75 0.48 -14.29
CA ALA A 8 -7.85 0.61 -13.15
C ALA A 8 -6.34 0.35 -13.37
N PRO A 9 -5.77 0.09 -14.57
CA PRO A 9 -4.31 0.09 -14.70
C PRO A 9 -3.75 1.45 -15.19
N ALA A 10 -4.57 2.34 -15.74
CA ALA A 10 -4.09 3.53 -16.43
C ALA A 10 -3.50 4.63 -15.52
N VAL A 11 -3.88 4.66 -14.24
CA VAL A 11 -3.44 5.71 -13.28
C VAL A 11 -2.04 5.42 -12.72
N LEU A 12 -1.61 4.16 -12.67
CA LEU A 12 -0.25 3.79 -12.25
C LEU A 12 0.78 3.92 -13.38
N ALA A 13 0.33 3.86 -14.64
CA ALA A 13 1.20 3.99 -15.81
C ALA A 13 1.59 5.45 -16.13
N SER A 14 0.89 6.44 -15.56
CA SER A 14 1.09 7.87 -15.88
C SER A 14 2.27 8.52 -15.15
N CYS A 15 2.82 7.88 -14.10
CA CYS A 15 3.97 8.42 -13.36
C CYS A 15 5.33 8.18 -14.01
N GLN A 16 5.43 7.32 -15.04
CA GLN A 16 6.73 6.90 -15.59
C GLN A 16 7.20 7.67 -16.83
N LEU A 17 6.42 8.66 -17.31
CA LEU A 17 6.71 9.38 -18.56
C LEU A 17 7.13 10.84 -18.37
N ILE A 18 7.26 11.30 -17.12
CA ILE A 18 7.89 12.60 -16.85
C ILE A 18 9.40 12.37 -16.90
N SER A 19 9.99 12.43 -18.10
CA SER A 19 11.43 12.67 -18.24
C SER A 19 11.70 14.02 -17.57
N ALA A 20 12.08 13.98 -16.30
CA ALA A 20 12.56 15.16 -15.60
C ALA A 20 13.76 15.69 -16.41
N VAL A 21 13.60 16.88 -16.99
CA VAL A 21 14.76 17.73 -17.27
C VAL A 21 15.45 17.87 -15.92
N ALA A 22 16.55 17.15 -15.74
CA ALA A 22 17.40 17.35 -14.60
C ALA A 22 18.12 18.67 -14.89
N PRO A 23 17.79 19.80 -14.21
CA PRO A 23 18.71 20.92 -14.22
C PRO A 23 20.08 20.38 -13.80
N ALA A 24 21.14 20.84 -14.45
CA ALA A 24 22.49 20.51 -14.01
C ALA A 24 22.56 20.76 -12.51
N GLN A 25 22.88 19.73 -11.72
CA GLN A 25 23.02 19.87 -10.29
C GLN A 25 24.25 20.72 -10.07
N ASP A 26 24.06 21.86 -9.42
CA ASP A 26 25.16 22.77 -9.14
C ASP A 26 26.18 22.04 -8.27
N VAL A 27 27.43 22.06 -8.69
CA VAL A 27 28.53 21.44 -7.94
C VAL A 27 28.96 22.47 -6.90
N PRO A 28 28.66 22.29 -5.61
CA PRO A 28 28.85 23.34 -4.62
C PRO A 28 30.30 23.80 -4.57
N GLY A 29 30.58 25.09 -4.78
CA GLY A 29 31.94 25.64 -4.72
C GLY A 29 32.75 25.49 -6.01
N ILE A 30 32.17 24.96 -7.10
CA ILE A 30 32.84 24.94 -8.41
C ILE A 30 33.06 26.33 -8.95
N GLU A 31 32.17 27.26 -8.64
CA GLU A 31 32.26 28.69 -8.94
C GLU A 31 33.49 29.32 -8.29
N ILE A 32 33.91 28.84 -7.10
CA ILE A 32 35.11 29.31 -6.42
C ILE A 32 36.38 28.69 -7.05
N CYS A 33 36.33 27.40 -7.40
CA CYS A 33 37.49 26.74 -8.02
C CYS A 33 37.76 27.22 -9.45
N THR A 34 36.73 27.71 -10.17
CA THR A 34 36.86 28.15 -11.56
C THR A 34 37.32 29.61 -11.71
N VAL A 35 37.12 30.45 -10.69
CA VAL A 35 37.68 31.83 -10.65
C VAL A 35 39.15 31.87 -10.26
N GLU A 36 39.71 30.75 -9.77
CA GLU A 36 41.11 30.65 -9.36
C GLU A 36 42.06 30.67 -10.57
N LYS A 37 43.01 31.60 -10.56
CA LYS A 37 43.94 31.83 -11.68
C LYS A 37 45.25 31.08 -11.54
N THR A 38 45.65 30.73 -10.32
CA THR A 38 46.86 29.95 -10.07
C THR A 38 46.57 28.45 -10.25
N MET A 39 47.36 27.77 -11.07
CA MET A 39 47.07 26.38 -11.46
C MET A 39 47.16 25.41 -10.25
N GLU A 40 48.11 25.63 -9.33
CA GLU A 40 48.24 24.85 -8.11
C GLU A 40 47.00 24.98 -7.21
N ARG A 41 46.52 26.21 -6.98
CA ARG A 41 45.37 26.46 -6.11
C ARG A 41 44.06 25.99 -6.75
N ARG A 42 43.93 26.14 -8.07
CA ARG A 42 42.79 25.59 -8.83
C ARG A 42 42.72 24.07 -8.70
N THR A 43 43.86 23.39 -8.83
CA THR A 43 43.95 21.93 -8.73
C THR A 43 43.60 21.47 -7.31
N SER A 44 44.15 22.13 -6.28
CA SER A 44 43.84 21.82 -4.88
C SER A 44 42.36 22.05 -4.53
N CYS A 45 41.76 23.14 -5.01
CA CYS A 45 40.33 23.41 -4.83
C CYS A 45 39.47 22.31 -5.46
N LEU A 46 39.73 21.96 -6.72
CA LEU A 46 39.00 20.90 -7.43
C LEU A 46 39.15 19.54 -6.76
N GLN A 47 40.33 19.20 -6.24
CA GLN A 47 40.54 17.95 -5.49
C GLN A 47 39.67 17.90 -4.23
N SER A 48 39.66 18.96 -3.43
CA SER A 48 38.82 19.03 -2.22
C SER A 48 37.32 18.97 -2.55
N ASN A 49 36.91 19.55 -3.68
CA ASN A 49 35.54 19.49 -4.17
C ASN A 49 35.13 18.05 -4.55
N VAL A 50 35.98 17.35 -5.29
CA VAL A 50 35.75 15.95 -5.67
C VAL A 50 35.68 15.04 -4.44
N ASP A 51 36.56 15.22 -3.45
CA ASP A 51 36.52 14.46 -2.19
C ASP A 51 35.20 14.71 -1.42
N PHE A 52 34.76 15.97 -1.33
CA PHE A 52 33.47 16.32 -0.74
C PHE A 52 32.29 15.67 -1.48
N LEU A 53 32.28 15.73 -2.81
CA LEU A 53 31.24 15.11 -3.63
C LEU A 53 31.22 13.59 -3.45
N GLN A 54 32.37 12.93 -3.49
CA GLN A 54 32.47 11.48 -3.31
C GLN A 54 31.94 11.06 -1.93
N LYS A 55 32.30 11.78 -0.87
CA LYS A 55 31.77 11.56 0.48
C LYS A 55 30.26 11.77 0.55
N THR A 56 29.77 12.83 -0.09
CA THR A 56 28.34 13.16 -0.12
C THR A 56 27.53 12.10 -0.88
N ILE A 57 28.02 11.66 -2.04
CA ILE A 57 27.40 10.59 -2.83
C ILE A 57 27.38 9.29 -2.01
N GLY A 58 28.49 8.93 -1.38
CA GLY A 58 28.57 7.74 -0.52
C GLY A 58 27.58 7.78 0.63
N ARG A 59 27.45 8.95 1.29
CA ARG A 59 26.47 9.16 2.36
C ARG A 59 25.03 9.05 1.84
N LEU A 60 24.69 9.73 0.76
CA LEU A 60 23.35 9.67 0.17
C LEU A 60 22.99 8.24 -0.25
N ALA A 61 23.94 7.50 -0.82
CA ALA A 61 23.73 6.11 -1.19
C ALA A 61 23.44 5.23 0.04
N ALA A 62 24.21 5.39 1.13
CA ALA A 62 23.98 4.67 2.37
C ALA A 62 22.62 5.04 3.01
N ASP A 63 22.31 6.33 3.10
CA ASP A 63 21.05 6.83 3.64
C ASP A 63 19.84 6.29 2.86
N GLN A 64 19.93 6.22 1.53
CA GLN A 64 18.88 5.64 0.69
C GLN A 64 18.77 4.14 0.85
N ALA A 65 19.89 3.41 0.90
CA ALA A 65 19.89 1.98 1.16
C ALA A 65 19.22 1.65 2.51
N GLN A 66 19.49 2.43 3.55
CA GLN A 66 18.83 2.30 4.86
C GLN A 66 17.33 2.56 4.79
N LYS A 67 16.90 3.60 4.05
CA LYS A 67 15.47 3.89 3.85
C LYS A 67 14.76 2.75 3.12
N LEU A 68 15.40 2.16 2.10
CA LEU A 68 14.86 1.01 1.38
C LEU A 68 14.73 -0.23 2.28
N ASP A 69 15.75 -0.53 3.10
CA ASP A 69 15.68 -1.63 4.07
C ASP A 69 14.52 -1.43 5.07
N ALA A 70 14.42 -0.23 5.65
CA ALA A 70 13.34 0.11 6.57
C ALA A 70 11.96 -0.02 5.93
N ALA A 71 11.79 0.46 4.69
CA ALA A 71 10.53 0.33 3.95
C ALA A 71 10.20 -1.14 3.65
N ASN A 72 11.18 -1.96 3.28
CA ASN A 72 10.98 -3.40 3.07
C ASN A 72 10.50 -4.11 4.35
N ARG A 73 11.09 -3.79 5.51
CA ARG A 73 10.61 -4.34 6.80
C ARG A 73 9.18 -3.91 7.11
N GLN A 74 8.81 -2.66 6.83
CA GLN A 74 7.42 -2.20 6.98
C GLN A 74 6.47 -2.97 6.05
N ILE A 75 6.87 -3.22 4.81
CA ILE A 75 6.10 -4.03 3.85
C ILE A 75 5.90 -5.45 4.39
N GLU A 76 6.92 -6.08 4.96
CA GLU A 76 6.79 -7.41 5.56
C GLU A 76 5.82 -7.44 6.74
N GLY A 77 5.91 -6.45 7.64
CA GLY A 77 4.97 -6.31 8.76
C GLY A 77 3.52 -6.09 8.29
N LEU A 78 3.33 -5.24 7.29
CA LEU A 78 2.00 -5.01 6.68
C LEU A 78 1.46 -6.26 5.99
N LYS A 79 2.30 -7.02 5.27
CA LYS A 79 1.90 -8.30 4.67
C LYS A 79 1.40 -9.29 5.73
N ALA A 80 2.11 -9.42 6.86
CA ALA A 80 1.67 -10.28 7.96
C ALA A 80 0.31 -9.83 8.53
N THR A 81 0.12 -8.51 8.68
CA THR A 81 -1.15 -7.93 9.14
C THR A 81 -2.28 -8.23 8.16
N VAL A 82 -2.05 -8.08 6.86
CA VAL A 82 -3.04 -8.40 5.81
C VAL A 82 -3.43 -9.87 5.86
N VAL A 83 -2.47 -10.79 6.01
CA VAL A 83 -2.76 -12.23 6.15
C VAL A 83 -3.58 -12.51 7.41
N SER A 84 -3.29 -11.84 8.53
CA SER A 84 -4.07 -11.98 9.77
C SER A 84 -5.50 -11.46 9.61
N LEU A 85 -5.68 -10.29 8.99
CA LEU A 85 -6.99 -9.71 8.69
C LEU A 85 -7.80 -10.60 7.75
N GLN A 86 -7.15 -11.17 6.72
CA GLN A 86 -7.78 -12.10 5.78
C GLN A 86 -8.36 -13.32 6.49
N LYS A 87 -7.60 -13.92 7.42
CA LYS A 87 -8.09 -15.05 8.24
C LYS A 87 -9.29 -14.67 9.11
N MET A 88 -9.23 -13.53 9.79
CA MET A 88 -10.36 -13.07 10.61
C MET A 88 -11.62 -12.81 9.77
N ALA A 89 -11.46 -12.29 8.54
CA ALA A 89 -12.58 -12.10 7.63
C ALA A 89 -13.20 -13.43 7.19
N GLU A 90 -12.37 -14.44 6.90
CA GLU A 90 -12.83 -15.80 6.57
C GLU A 90 -13.57 -16.46 7.75
N ASP A 91 -13.03 -16.35 8.97
CA ASP A 91 -13.67 -16.88 10.18
C ASP A 91 -15.03 -16.22 10.45
N LEU A 92 -15.12 -14.89 10.34
CA LEU A 92 -16.37 -14.15 10.50
C LEU A 92 -17.38 -14.49 9.40
N GLN A 93 -16.94 -14.65 8.15
CA GLN A 93 -17.82 -15.07 7.07
C GLN A 93 -18.34 -16.48 7.29
N ALA A 94 -17.50 -17.40 7.76
CA ALA A 94 -17.90 -18.76 8.11
C ALA A 94 -18.90 -18.78 9.28
N ALA A 95 -18.68 -17.99 10.32
CA ALA A 95 -19.59 -17.86 11.45
C ALA A 95 -20.95 -17.28 11.02
N GLN A 96 -20.96 -16.23 10.20
CA GLN A 96 -22.22 -15.67 9.66
C GLN A 96 -22.99 -16.68 8.81
N ARG A 97 -22.32 -17.46 7.95
CA ARG A 97 -22.96 -18.51 7.15
C ARG A 97 -23.60 -19.57 8.05
N LYS A 98 -22.90 -20.03 9.09
CA LYS A 98 -23.46 -20.98 10.07
C LYS A 98 -24.71 -20.42 10.77
N MET A 99 -24.62 -19.18 11.26
CA MET A 99 -25.76 -18.51 11.91
C MET A 99 -26.96 -18.35 10.97
N ALA A 100 -26.71 -18.02 9.70
CA ALA A 100 -27.77 -17.90 8.69
C ALA A 100 -28.44 -19.25 8.37
N GLU A 101 -27.66 -20.34 8.30
CA GLU A 101 -28.16 -21.70 8.11
C GLU A 101 -28.97 -22.18 9.34
N ASP A 102 -28.49 -21.89 10.55
CA ASP A 102 -29.17 -22.25 11.81
C ASP A 102 -30.50 -21.48 11.97
N LEU A 103 -30.56 -20.21 11.56
CA LEU A 103 -31.79 -19.41 11.52
C LEU A 103 -32.82 -19.98 10.54
N LYS A 104 -32.39 -20.43 9.35
CA LYS A 104 -33.28 -21.10 8.38
C LYS A 104 -33.83 -22.41 8.93
N LYS A 105 -32.99 -23.27 9.51
CA LYS A 105 -33.44 -24.54 10.12
C LYS A 105 -34.42 -24.34 11.28
N LYS A 106 -34.27 -23.26 12.06
CA LYS A 106 -35.24 -22.91 13.12
C LYS A 106 -36.55 -22.36 12.57
N ALA A 107 -36.54 -21.67 11.43
CA ALA A 107 -37.76 -21.23 10.75
C ALA A 107 -38.54 -22.41 10.13
N ASP A 108 -37.85 -23.41 9.58
CA ASP A 108 -38.47 -24.65 9.07
C ASP A 108 -38.95 -25.62 10.18
N ALA A 109 -38.47 -25.44 11.43
CA ALA A 109 -38.81 -26.30 12.57
C ALA A 109 -39.93 -25.75 13.48
N LEU A 110 -40.68 -24.72 13.05
CA LEU A 110 -41.94 -24.33 13.68
C LEU A 110 -43.09 -25.15 13.05
N PRO A 111 -43.57 -26.23 13.70
CA PRO A 111 -44.70 -26.98 13.17
C PRO A 111 -46.01 -26.20 13.37
N ALA A 112 -46.89 -26.37 12.38
CA ALA A 112 -48.31 -26.10 12.47
C ALA A 112 -48.89 -26.50 13.84
N LYS A 113 -49.41 -25.50 14.58
CA LYS A 113 -50.41 -25.75 15.63
C LYS A 113 -51.24 -24.51 15.95
N ASP A 114 -52.11 -24.16 15.01
CA ASP A 114 -53.50 -23.81 15.30
C ASP A 114 -54.31 -24.81 14.46
N GLY A 115 -54.75 -25.95 14.97
CA GLY A 115 -55.71 -26.00 16.08
C GLY A 115 -57.13 -25.95 15.53
N ALA A 116 -57.49 -26.89 14.66
CA ALA A 116 -58.87 -27.21 14.37
C ALA A 116 -59.57 -27.70 15.66
N ALA A 117 -60.39 -26.84 16.24
CA ALA A 117 -61.49 -27.15 17.15
C ALA A 117 -62.44 -25.94 17.07
N ALA A 118 -63.74 -26.01 16.82
CA ALA A 118 -64.65 -27.13 16.67
C ALA A 118 -65.86 -26.65 15.84
N ALA A 119 -66.36 -27.49 14.94
CA ALA A 119 -67.74 -27.41 14.51
C ALA A 119 -68.59 -28.15 15.55
N LYS A 120 -69.41 -27.42 16.31
CA LYS A 120 -70.69 -27.91 16.83
C LYS A 120 -71.73 -26.79 16.71
N GLU A 121 -72.60 -27.01 15.74
CA GLU A 121 -74.03 -26.73 15.68
C GLU A 121 -74.72 -26.37 17.03
N GLY A 122 -75.64 -25.39 16.99
CA GLY A 122 -76.66 -25.18 18.02
C GLY A 122 -77.20 -23.75 18.06
N GLY A 123 -78.40 -23.51 17.52
CA GLY A 123 -78.97 -22.19 17.27
C GLY A 123 -79.61 -21.44 18.46
N LYS A 124 -79.88 -20.15 18.23
CA LYS A 124 -81.20 -19.51 18.30
C LYS A 124 -81.11 -18.13 17.66
#